data_AF-A0A950T773-F1
#
_entry.id   AF-A0A950T773-F1
#
_cell.length_a   1.000
_cell.length_b   1.000
_cell.length_c   1.000
_cell.angle_alpha   90.00
_cell.angle_beta   90.00
_cell.angle_gamma   90.00
#
_symmetry.space_group_name_H-M   'P 1'
#
loop_
_entity.id
_entity.type
_entity.pdbx_description
1 polymer ?
#
loop_
_entity_poly.entity_id
_entity_poly.type
_entity_poly.pdbx_seq_one_letter_code
_entity_poly.pdbx_strand_id
1 'polypeptide(L)'
;MAAMLNALKKAAIILGPGIITGAADDDPSGIATYSQTGAQFGYGQLWTALFMLPFLISVQEACARIGAVTGKGIAAVVREHFSKTVLYIVVLLVLIAN
;
A
#
# COMPACT_ATOMS: atom_id res chain seq x y z
N MET A 1 -16.46 10.87 29.24
CA MET A 1 -17.15 10.55 27.97
C MET A 1 -16.59 11.33 26.78
N ALA A 2 -16.61 12.67 26.79
CA ALA A 2 -16.18 13.50 25.64
C ALA A 2 -14.68 13.35 25.27
N ALA A 3 -13.80 13.22 26.26
CA ALA A 3 -12.36 12.99 26.02
C ALA A 3 -12.09 11.66 25.30
N MET A 4 -12.80 10.59 25.68
CA MET A 4 -12.73 9.28 25.03
C MET A 4 -13.19 9.37 23.57
N LEU A 5 -14.33 10.04 23.32
CA LEU A 5 -14.87 10.20 21.98
C LEU A 5 -13.91 10.98 21.06
N ASN A 6 -13.26 12.02 21.60
CA ASN A 6 -12.28 12.81 20.85
C ASN A 6 -11.00 12.03 20.55
N ALA A 7 -10.55 11.17 21.47
CA ALA A 7 -9.41 10.28 21.23
C ALA A 7 -9.71 9.27 20.12
N LEU A 8 -10.90 8.66 20.14
CA LEU A 8 -11.34 7.74 19.09
C LEU A 8 -11.44 8.41 17.72
N LYS A 9 -12.00 9.63 17.66
CA LYS A 9 -12.05 10.42 16.41
C LYS A 9 -10.65 10.72 15.87
N LYS A 10 -9.70 11.11 16.73
CA LYS A 10 -8.31 11.34 16.33
C LYS A 10 -7.65 10.06 15.80
N ALA A 11 -7.82 8.94 16.50
CA ALA A 11 -7.28 7.66 16.07
C ALA A 11 -7.83 7.24 14.70
N ALA A 12 -9.13 7.39 14.46
CA ALA A 12 -9.75 7.07 13.17
C ALA A 12 -9.19 7.92 12.01
N ILE A 13 -8.94 9.22 12.25
CA ILE A 13 -8.35 10.11 11.22
C ILE A 13 -6.90 9.71 10.92
N ILE A 14 -6.11 9.36 11.95
CA ILE A 14 -4.70 8.98 11.79
C ILE A 14 -4.57 7.62 11.10
N LEU A 15 -5.41 6.65 11.47
CA LEU A 15 -5.37 5.30 10.91
C LEU A 15 -6.05 5.19 9.54
N GLY A 16 -6.95 6.13 9.20
CA GLY A 16 -7.75 6.12 7.97
C GLY A 16 -6.93 5.83 6.71
N PRO A 17 -5.86 6.57 6.40
CA PRO A 17 -5.02 6.33 5.23
C PRO A 17 -4.40 4.92 5.20
N GLY A 18 -3.97 4.40 6.35
CA GLY A 18 -3.41 3.05 6.47
C GLY A 18 -4.44 1.96 6.22
N ILE A 19 -5.67 2.13 6.75
CA ILE A 19 -6.77 1.18 6.52
C ILE A 19 -7.18 1.17 5.05
N ILE A 20 -7.32 2.35 4.43
CA ILE A 20 -7.66 2.45 3.00
C ILE A 20 -6.59 1.80 2.14
N THR A 21 -5.31 2.03 2.47
CA THR A 21 -4.19 1.45 1.74
C THR A 21 -4.16 -0.07 1.90
N GLY A 22 -4.37 -0.60 3.11
CA GLY A 22 -4.43 -2.05 3.33
C GLY A 22 -5.59 -2.69 2.57
N ALA A 23 -6.76 -2.06 2.57
CA ALA A 23 -7.91 -2.55 1.80
C ALA A 23 -7.68 -2.49 0.28
N ALA A 24 -6.84 -1.57 -0.21
CA ALA A 24 -6.46 -1.48 -1.62
C ALA A 24 -5.41 -2.53 -2.02
N ASP A 25 -4.65 -3.08 -1.08
CA ASP A 25 -3.64 -4.13 -1.31
C ASP A 25 -4.28 -5.50 -1.59
N ASP A 26 -5.50 -5.72 -1.09
CA ASP A 26 -6.33 -6.91 -1.36
C ASP A 26 -7.18 -6.76 -2.63
N ASP A 27 -6.53 -6.39 -3.73
CA ASP A 27 -7.18 -6.19 -5.03
C ASP A 27 -7.52 -7.55 -5.73
N PRO A 28 -8.33 -7.55 -6.82
CA PRO A 28 -8.70 -8.78 -7.51
C PRO A 28 -7.50 -9.60 -8.02
N SER A 29 -6.41 -8.92 -8.43
CA SER A 29 -5.20 -9.60 -8.92
C SER A 29 -4.45 -10.33 -7.80
N GLY A 30 -4.35 -9.72 -6.61
CA GLY A 30 -3.83 -10.33 -5.39
C GLY A 30 -4.67 -11.52 -4.94
N ILE A 31 -6.00 -11.36 -4.88
CA ILE A 31 -6.92 -12.44 -4.51
C ILE A 31 -6.78 -13.64 -5.46
N ALA A 32 -6.68 -13.40 -6.78
CA ALA A 32 -6.48 -14.47 -7.76
C ALA A 32 -5.15 -15.20 -7.53
N THR A 33 -4.06 -14.45 -7.30
CA THR A 33 -2.72 -14.99 -7.09
C THR A 33 -2.65 -15.85 -5.83
N TYR A 34 -3.16 -15.36 -4.69
CA TYR A 34 -3.13 -16.09 -3.44
C TYR A 34 -4.07 -17.31 -3.46
N SER A 35 -5.21 -17.21 -4.15
CA SER A 35 -6.13 -18.34 -4.35
C SER A 35 -5.50 -19.44 -5.20
N GLN A 36 -4.85 -19.08 -6.31
CA GLN A 36 -4.16 -20.04 -7.17
C GLN A 36 -2.97 -20.68 -6.44
N THR A 37 -2.18 -19.88 -5.71
CA THR A 37 -1.05 -20.38 -4.92
C THR A 37 -1.55 -21.31 -3.82
N GLY A 38 -2.63 -20.96 -3.12
CA GLY A 38 -3.25 -21.82 -2.11
C GLY A 38 -3.77 -23.13 -2.67
N ALA A 39 -4.39 -23.11 -3.85
CA ALA A 39 -4.88 -24.32 -4.53
C ALA A 39 -3.73 -25.26 -4.96
N GLN A 40 -2.59 -24.70 -5.38
CA GLN A 40 -1.44 -25.50 -5.84
C GLN A 40 -0.54 -26.00 -4.71
N PHE A 41 -0.28 -25.16 -3.70
CA PHE A 41 0.74 -25.43 -2.67
C PHE A 41 0.15 -25.63 -1.27
N GLY A 42 -1.16 -25.50 -1.10
CA GLY A 42 -1.79 -25.50 0.22
C GLY A 42 -1.15 -24.46 1.13
N TYR A 43 -0.76 -24.87 2.34
CA TYR A 43 -0.08 -24.01 3.30
C TYR A 43 1.45 -23.94 3.13
N GLY A 44 2.01 -24.63 2.13
CA GLY A 44 3.47 -24.78 1.95
C GLY A 44 4.22 -23.47 1.70
N GLN A 45 3.51 -22.39 1.31
CA GLN A 45 4.09 -21.06 1.07
C GLN A 45 3.92 -20.08 2.23
N LEU A 46 3.23 -20.44 3.33
CA LEU A 46 2.97 -19.50 4.43
C LEU A 46 4.24 -18.96 5.11
N TRP A 47 5.35 -19.71 5.07
CA TRP A 47 6.62 -19.26 5.64
C TRP A 47 7.14 -17.98 4.97
N THR A 48 6.75 -17.71 3.72
CA THR A 48 7.13 -16.47 3.00
C THR A 48 6.59 -15.22 3.69
N ALA A 49 5.48 -15.33 4.42
CA ALA A 49 4.89 -14.21 5.17
C ALA A 49 5.86 -13.62 6.20
N LEU A 50 6.76 -14.42 6.78
CA LEU A 50 7.81 -13.96 7.69
C LEU A 50 8.70 -12.88 7.07
N PHE A 51 8.96 -13.00 5.77
CA PHE A 51 9.79 -12.07 5.01
C PHE A 51 8.95 -10.99 4.31
N MET A 52 7.76 -11.33 3.80
CA MET A 52 6.91 -10.36 3.11
C MET A 52 6.41 -9.26 4.05
N LEU A 53 6.06 -9.60 5.31
CA LEU A 53 5.55 -8.63 6.27
C LEU A 53 6.52 -7.46 6.54
N PRO A 54 7.81 -7.67 6.91
CA PRO A 54 8.73 -6.55 7.13
C PRO A 54 9.04 -5.76 5.85
N PHE A 55 9.05 -6.40 4.68
CA PHE A 55 9.24 -5.68 3.42
C PHE A 55 8.04 -4.79 3.10
N LEU A 56 6.82 -5.30 3.23
CA LEU A 56 5.59 -4.53 3.03
C LEU A 56 5.55 -3.34 4.00
N ILE A 57 5.81 -3.57 5.29
CA ILE A 57 5.85 -2.49 6.29
C ILE A 57 6.88 -1.42 5.92
N SER A 58 8.06 -1.81 5.45
CA SER A 58 9.12 -0.86 5.06
C SER A 58 8.69 0.01 3.88
N VAL A 59 8.06 -0.59 2.87
CA VAL A 59 7.54 0.14 1.70
C VAL A 59 6.42 1.09 2.12
N GLN A 60 5.48 0.64 2.95
CA GLN A 60 4.36 1.47 3.40
C GLN A 60 4.80 2.61 4.32
N GLU A 61 5.80 2.39 5.16
CA GLU A 61 6.43 3.45 5.96
C GLU A 61 7.05 4.52 5.05
N ALA A 62 7.80 4.11 4.02
CA ALA A 62 8.40 5.05 3.07
C ALA A 62 7.34 5.84 2.32
N CYS A 63 6.28 5.19 1.82
CA CYS A 63 5.15 5.83 1.16
C CYS A 63 4.44 6.83 2.10
N ALA A 64 4.17 6.42 3.35
CA ALA A 64 3.54 7.27 4.36
C ALA A 64 4.41 8.50 4.67
N ARG A 65 5.72 8.33 4.79
CA ARG A 65 6.69 9.40 5.04
C ARG A 65 6.73 10.38 3.87
N ILE A 66 6.75 9.90 2.62
CA ILE A 66 6.68 10.75 1.43
C ILE A 66 5.38 11.56 1.44
N GLY A 67 4.23 10.92 1.67
CA GLY A 67 2.94 11.60 1.75
C GLY A 67 2.87 12.64 2.86
N ALA A 68 3.39 12.30 4.05
CA ALA A 68 3.40 13.20 5.21
C ALA A 68 4.32 14.42 5.02
N VAL A 69 5.48 14.26 4.37
CA VAL A 69 6.44 15.35 4.15
C VAL A 69 6.06 16.22 2.95
N THR A 70 5.60 15.60 1.85
CA THR A 70 5.34 16.33 0.59
C THR A 70 3.90 16.79 0.44
N GLY A 71 2.95 16.18 1.16
CA GLY A 71 1.51 16.39 0.96
C GLY A 71 1.00 15.86 -0.39
N LYS A 72 1.79 15.03 -1.10
CA LYS A 72 1.54 14.60 -2.47
C LYS A 72 1.61 13.07 -2.59
N GLY A 73 0.86 12.53 -3.55
CA GLY A 73 0.99 11.14 -3.96
C GLY A 73 2.24 10.89 -4.80
N ILE A 74 2.65 9.62 -4.92
CA ILE A 74 3.90 9.21 -5.61
C ILE A 74 3.94 9.73 -7.05
N ALA A 75 2.85 9.64 -7.81
CA ALA A 75 2.81 10.14 -9.19
C ALA A 75 3.07 11.65 -9.31
N ALA A 76 2.58 12.44 -8.35
CA ALA A 76 2.83 13.88 -8.29
C ALA A 76 4.29 14.17 -7.91
N VAL A 77 4.87 13.41 -6.98
CA VAL A 77 6.29 13.51 -6.63
C VAL A 77 7.18 13.15 -7.81
N VAL A 78 6.87 12.09 -8.55
CA VAL A 78 7.60 11.67 -9.75
C VAL A 78 7.53 12.75 -10.82
N ARG A 79 6.35 13.34 -11.05
CA ARG A 79 6.17 14.44 -12.02
C ARG A 79 7.05 15.65 -11.72
N GLU A 80 7.35 15.91 -10.45
CA GLU A 80 8.14 17.08 -10.02
C GLU A 80 9.65 16.87 -10.15
N HIS A 81 10.12 15.62 -10.00
CA HIS A 81 11.55 15.31 -9.94
C HIS A 81 12.09 14.63 -11.21
N PHE A 82 11.21 14.09 -12.06
CA PHE A 82 11.60 13.33 -13.25
C PHE A 82 10.92 13.85 -14.53
N SER A 83 11.41 13.39 -15.67
CA SER A 83 10.83 13.73 -16.97
C SER A 83 9.43 13.13 -17.13
N LYS A 84 8.62 13.74 -18.00
CA LYS A 84 7.27 13.22 -18.32
C LYS A 84 7.29 11.78 -18.83
N THR A 85 8.34 11.40 -19.57
CA THR A 85 8.52 10.03 -20.06
C THR A 85 8.61 9.03 -18.92
N VAL A 86 9.38 9.32 -17.87
CA VAL A 86 9.48 8.46 -16.68
C VAL A 86 8.14 8.34 -15.99
N LEU A 87 7.42 9.45 -15.81
CA LEU A 87 6.07 9.44 -15.23
C LEU A 87 5.13 8.52 -16.02
N TYR A 88 5.08 8.65 -17.35
CA TYR A 88 4.22 7.80 -18.18
C TYR A 88 4.60 6.34 -18.10
N ILE A 89 5.89 6.00 -18.09
CA ILE A 89 6.36 4.63 -17.93
C ILE A 89 5.91 4.07 -16.57
N VAL A 90 6.12 4.80 -15.47
CA VAL A 90 5.73 4.34 -14.13
C VAL A 90 4.22 4.12 -14.04
N VAL A 91 3.41 5.06 -14.54
CA VAL A 91 1.94 4.93 -14.54
C VAL A 91 1.50 3.74 -15.39
N LEU A 92 2.10 3.54 -16.56
CA LEU A 92 1.80 2.42 -17.44
C LEU A 92 2.15 1.08 -16.78
N LEU A 93 3.29 0.99 -16.11
CA LEU A 93 3.69 -0.22 -15.38
C LEU A 93 2.69 -0.58 -14.29
N VAL A 94 2.23 0.41 -13.51
CA VAL A 94 1.20 0.20 -12.47
C VAL A 94 -0.12 -0.27 -13.09
N LEU A 95 -0.52 0.30 -14.22
CA LEU A 95 -1.76 -0.06 -14.92
C LEU A 95 -1.72 -1.45 -15.55
N ILE A 96 -0.56 -1.94 -15.98
CA ILE A 96 -0.40 -3.29 -16.52
C ILE A 96 -0.28 -4.33 -15.40
N ALA A 97 0.29 -3.94 -14.26
CA ALA A 97 0.49 -4.83 -13.12
C ALA A 97 -0.81 -5.13 -12.35
N ASN A 98 -1.78 -4.21 -12.38
CA ASN A 98 -3.13 -4.39 -11.82
C ASN A 98 -4.12 -4.80 -12.91
#